data_AF-A0A972XN58-F1
#
_entry.id   AF-A0A972XN58-F1
#
_cell.length_a   1.000
_cell.length_b   1.000
_cell.length_c   1.000
_cell.angle_alpha   90.00
_cell.angle_beta   90.00
_cell.angle_gamma   90.00
#
_symmetry.space_group_name_H-M   'P 1'
#
loop_
_entity.id
_entity.type
_entity.pdbx_description
1 polymer ?
#
loop_
_entity_poly.entity_id
_entity_poly.type
_entity_poly.pdbx_seq_one_letter_code
_entity_poly.pdbx_strand_id
1 'polypeptide(L)'
;MNRLIDSFWRATLYCLHPRVIALSFLPLLIMAAIALGLGYFYWNDAIDLLRAQLDSYQLVASMSEWLQGLGLSDLRLVMAPALLLFMAIPVIVIVSLLFVALLMTPTMVALVAERRFP
;
A
#
# COMPACT_ATOMS: atom_id res chain seq x y z
N MET A 1 7.36 -37.39 -11.74
CA MET A 1 7.24 -36.04 -12.32
C MET A 1 5.87 -35.69 -12.88
N ASN A 2 5.23 -36.56 -13.68
CA ASN A 2 4.00 -36.20 -14.41
C ASN A 2 2.86 -35.69 -13.52
N ARG A 3 2.69 -36.26 -12.31
CA ARG A 3 1.64 -35.85 -11.35
C ARG A 3 1.83 -34.46 -10.75
N LEU A 4 3.08 -34.05 -10.52
CA LEU A 4 3.41 -32.70 -10.02
C LEU A 4 3.05 -31.64 -11.06
N ILE A 5 3.45 -31.88 -12.31
CA ILE A 5 3.21 -30.98 -13.43
C ILE A 5 1.70 -30.89 -13.75
N ASP A 6 1.00 -32.01 -13.69
CA ASP A 6 -0.45 -32.09 -13.93
C ASP A 6 -1.27 -31.42 -12.80
N SER A 7 -0.84 -31.57 -11.54
CA SER A 7 -1.43 -30.84 -10.42
C SER A 7 -1.16 -29.33 -10.48
N PHE A 8 0.04 -28.93 -10.94
CA PHE A 8 0.42 -27.54 -11.10
C PHE A 8 -0.42 -26.88 -12.20
N TRP A 9 -0.53 -27.53 -13.36
CA TRP A 9 -1.32 -27.04 -14.49
C TRP A 9 -2.80 -26.85 -14.15
N ARG A 10 -3.39 -27.81 -13.43
CA ARG A 10 -4.77 -27.69 -12.94
C ARG A 10 -4.92 -26.51 -11.98
N ALA A 11 -3.98 -26.31 -11.05
CA ALA A 11 -4.00 -25.17 -10.13
C ALA A 11 -3.89 -23.83 -10.88
N THR A 12 -3.00 -23.73 -11.87
CA THR A 12 -2.87 -22.53 -12.72
C THR A 12 -4.15 -22.24 -13.51
N LEU A 13 -4.80 -23.27 -14.06
CA LEU A 13 -6.10 -23.13 -14.72
C LEU A 13 -7.22 -22.70 -13.76
N TYR A 14 -7.17 -23.12 -12.49
CA TYR A 14 -8.11 -22.62 -11.47
C TYR A 14 -7.87 -21.16 -11.09
N CYS A 15 -6.62 -20.67 -11.15
CA CYS A 15 -6.33 -19.23 -10.98
C CYS A 15 -6.92 -18.38 -12.12
N LEU A 16 -7.06 -18.94 -13.33
CA LEU A 16 -7.68 -18.30 -14.48
C LEU A 16 -9.21 -18.26 -14.40
N HIS A 17 -9.82 -18.87 -13.38
CA HIS A 17 -11.27 -18.81 -13.21
C HIS A 17 -11.69 -17.35 -12.95
N PRO A 18 -12.60 -16.76 -13.74
CA PRO A 18 -12.90 -15.33 -13.71
C PRO A 18 -13.34 -14.83 -12.33
N ARG A 19 -13.97 -15.69 -11.53
CA ARG A 19 -14.36 -15.43 -10.14
C ARG A 19 -13.15 -15.21 -9.20
N VAL A 20 -12.05 -15.95 -9.38
CA VAL A 20 -10.82 -15.82 -8.57
C VAL A 20 -10.04 -14.57 -8.98
N ILE A 21 -10.02 -14.26 -10.27
CA ILE A 21 -9.44 -13.01 -10.81
C ILE A 21 -10.18 -11.81 -10.22
N ALA A 22 -11.52 -11.78 -10.30
CA ALA A 22 -12.33 -10.70 -9.74
C ALA A 22 -12.13 -10.54 -8.22
N LEU A 23 -12.03 -11.65 -7.48
CA LEU A 23 -11.76 -11.65 -6.04
C LEU A 23 -10.36 -11.14 -5.69
N SER A 24 -9.37 -11.22 -6.59
CA SER A 24 -8.03 -10.69 -6.40
C SER A 24 -7.96 -9.18 -6.66
N PHE A 25 -8.71 -8.70 -7.65
CA PHE A 25 -8.79 -7.27 -7.96
C PHE A 25 -9.61 -6.48 -6.94
N LEU A 26 -10.61 -7.09 -6.31
CA LEU A 26 -11.49 -6.42 -5.35
C LEU A 26 -10.75 -5.78 -4.14
N PRO A 27 -9.92 -6.50 -3.36
CA PRO A 27 -9.16 -5.89 -2.27
C PRO A 27 -8.18 -4.83 -2.77
N LEU A 28 -7.60 -5.04 -3.96
CA LEU A 28 -6.64 -4.11 -4.56
C LEU A 28 -7.31 -2.79 -4.97
N LEU A 29 -8.49 -2.86 -5.59
CA LEU A 29 -9.28 -1.69 -5.98
C LEU A 29 -9.76 -0.90 -4.76
N ILE A 30 -10.21 -1.59 -3.71
CA ILE A 30 -10.64 -0.92 -2.48
C ILE A 30 -9.45 -0.18 -1.85
N MET A 31 -8.30 -0.82 -1.75
CA MET A 31 -7.09 -0.19 -1.21
C MET A 31 -6.62 0.98 -2.07
N ALA A 32 -6.65 0.84 -3.41
CA ALA A 32 -6.31 1.92 -4.32
C ALA A 32 -7.27 3.11 -4.16
N ALA A 33 -8.58 2.86 -4.08
CA ALA A 33 -9.58 3.89 -3.89
C ALA A 33 -9.41 4.62 -2.54
N ILE A 34 -9.12 3.90 -1.45
CA ILE A 34 -8.85 4.49 -0.14
C ILE A 34 -7.57 5.32 -0.18
N ALA A 35 -6.47 4.77 -0.69
CA ALA A 35 -5.18 5.47 -0.73
C ALA A 35 -5.24 6.72 -1.62
N LEU A 36 -5.86 6.64 -2.80
CA LEU A 36 -6.05 7.77 -3.69
C LEU A 36 -7.05 8.78 -3.12
N GLY A 37 -8.12 8.32 -2.47
CA GLY A 37 -9.07 9.20 -1.78
C GLY A 37 -8.39 10.00 -0.67
N LEU A 38 -7.64 9.32 0.21
CA LEU A 38 -6.88 9.97 1.28
C LEU A 38 -5.81 10.91 0.71
N GLY A 39 -5.09 10.50 -0.33
CA GLY A 39 -4.13 11.37 -1.02
C GLY A 39 -4.81 12.59 -1.63
N TYR A 40 -5.95 12.44 -2.29
CA TYR A 40 -6.65 13.55 -2.91
C TYR A 40 -7.14 14.58 -1.89
N PHE A 41 -7.69 14.12 -0.76
CA PHE A 41 -8.26 15.02 0.26
C PHE A 41 -7.23 15.59 1.24
N TYR A 42 -6.27 14.79 1.70
CA TYR A 42 -5.42 15.14 2.85
C TYR A 42 -3.95 15.36 2.52
N TRP A 43 -3.53 15.25 1.24
CA TRP A 43 -2.11 15.35 0.89
C TRP A 43 -1.47 16.66 1.32
N ASN A 44 -2.08 17.80 0.97
CA ASN A 44 -1.53 19.11 1.30
C ASN A 44 -1.53 19.34 2.82
N ASP A 45 -2.67 19.08 3.49
CA ASP A 45 -2.80 19.24 4.94
C ASP A 45 -1.78 18.40 5.72
N ALA A 46 -1.54 17.16 5.28
CA ALA A 46 -0.59 16.27 5.93
C ALA A 46 0.87 16.73 5.72
N ILE A 47 1.21 17.22 4.53
CA ILE A 47 2.53 17.81 4.25
C ILE A 47 2.74 19.07 5.08
N ASP A 48 1.74 19.94 5.17
CA ASP A 48 1.83 21.20 5.91
C ASP A 48 1.97 20.94 7.41
N LEU A 49 1.25 19.96 7.95
CA LEU A 49 1.40 19.51 9.33
C LEU A 49 2.82 18.98 9.58
N LEU A 50 3.33 18.11 8.70
CA LEU A 50 4.69 17.58 8.82
C LEU A 50 5.75 18.68 8.72
N ARG A 51 5.56 19.64 7.82
CA ARG A 51 6.46 20.79 7.65
C ARG A 51 6.47 21.65 8.91
N ALA A 52 5.31 21.99 9.45
CA ALA A 52 5.21 22.76 10.70
C ALA A 52 5.91 22.04 11.88
N GLN A 53 5.78 20.71 11.96
CA GLN A 53 6.47 19.92 12.97
C GLN A 53 7.98 19.91 12.77
N LEU A 54 8.45 19.75 11.52
CA LEU A 54 9.88 19.79 11.20
C LEU A 54 10.49 21.17 11.48
N ASP A 55 9.77 22.25 11.19
CA ASP A 55 10.22 23.63 11.44
C ASP A 55 10.30 23.96 12.94
N SER A 56 9.61 23.20 13.80
CA SER A 56 9.73 23.35 15.26
C SER A 56 11.08 22.88 15.81
N TYR A 57 11.80 22.02 15.09
CA TYR A 57 13.08 21.47 15.53
C TYR A 57 14.26 22.35 15.10
N GLN A 58 14.99 22.90 16.07
CA GLN A 58 16.20 23.69 15.81
C GLN A 58 17.25 22.96 14.97
N LEU A 59 17.39 21.64 15.12
CA LEU A 59 18.31 20.82 14.32
C LEU A 59 18.00 20.91 12.81
N VAL A 60 16.72 20.86 12.45
CA VAL A 60 16.26 20.93 11.06
C VAL A 60 16.51 22.33 10.50
N ALA A 61 16.28 23.37 11.30
CA ALA A 61 16.60 24.74 10.92
C ALA A 61 18.10 24.93 10.65
N SER A 62 18.98 24.52 11.56
CA SER A 62 20.43 24.65 11.37
C SER A 62 20.95 23.84 10.17
N MET A 63 20.46 22.61 9.98
CA MET A 63 20.81 21.79 8.82
C MET A 63 20.36 22.45 7.50
N SER A 64 19.19 23.08 7.50
CA SER A 64 18.66 23.74 6.30
C SER A 64 19.42 25.00 5.90
N GLU A 65 19.93 25.77 6.87
CA GLU A 65 20.74 26.97 6.61
C GLU A 65 22.10 26.56 6.02
N TRP A 66 22.68 25.47 6.52
CA TRP A 66 23.87 24.88 5.95
C TRP A 66 23.63 24.39 4.50
N LEU A 67 22.50 23.72 4.22
CA LEU A 67 22.12 23.31 2.86
C LEU A 67 21.90 24.52 1.92
N GLN A 68 21.32 25.61 2.42
CA GLN A 68 21.15 26.84 1.66
C GLN A 68 22.51 27.45 1.29
N GLY A 69 23.49 27.39 2.19
CA GLY A 69 24.88 27.81 1.89
C GLY A 69 25.54 27.01 0.75
N LEU A 70 25.06 25.79 0.49
CA LEU A 70 25.50 24.94 -0.62
C LEU A 70 24.65 25.10 -1.90
N GLY A 71 23.64 25.99 -1.89
CA GLY A 71 22.71 26.18 -3.01
C GLY A 71 21.66 25.07 -3.15
N LEU A 72 21.49 24.22 -2.14
CA LEU A 72 20.57 23.06 -2.16
C LEU A 72 19.25 23.35 -1.42
N SER A 73 18.68 24.55 -1.62
CA SER A 73 17.42 24.95 -0.98
C SER A 73 16.24 24.03 -1.32
N ASP A 74 16.24 23.46 -2.53
CA ASP A 74 15.12 22.65 -3.03
C ASP A 74 14.98 21.30 -2.31
N LEU A 75 16.06 20.78 -1.72
CA LEU A 75 15.98 19.55 -0.91
C LEU A 75 15.02 19.73 0.27
N ARG A 76 14.92 20.94 0.82
CA ARG A 76 14.00 21.25 1.92
C ARG A 76 12.53 21.06 1.52
N LEU A 77 12.19 21.35 0.26
CA LEU A 77 10.82 21.26 -0.25
C LEU A 77 10.32 19.80 -0.27
N VAL A 78 11.21 18.85 -0.54
CA VAL A 78 10.89 17.42 -0.65
C VAL A 78 11.04 16.64 0.66
N MET A 79 11.62 17.21 1.73
CA MET A 79 11.80 16.47 3.00
C MET A 79 10.47 16.05 3.64
N ALA A 80 9.51 16.98 3.75
CA ALA A 80 8.20 16.68 4.35
C ALA A 80 7.42 15.63 3.52
N PRO A 81 7.28 15.76 2.19
CA PRO A 81 6.68 14.72 1.35
C PRO A 81 7.39 13.37 1.43
N ALA A 82 8.73 13.36 1.46
CA ALA A 82 9.50 12.13 1.57
C ALA A 82 9.25 11.41 2.90
N LEU A 83 9.19 12.15 4.01
CA LEU A 83 8.88 11.59 5.32
C LEU A 83 7.44 11.07 5.40
N LEU A 84 6.49 11.81 4.81
CA LEU A 84 5.09 11.37 4.68
C LEU A 84 5.01 10.03 3.96
N LEU A 85 5.64 9.92 2.79
CA LEU A 85 5.64 8.67 2.00
C LEU A 85 6.33 7.54 2.75
N PHE A 86 7.47 7.81 3.40
CA PHE A 86 8.19 6.82 4.19
C PHE A 86 7.34 6.22 5.31
N MET A 87 6.47 7.02 5.94
CA MET A 87 5.53 6.54 6.96
C MET A 87 4.25 5.95 6.37
N ALA A 88 3.72 6.53 5.29
CA ALA A 88 2.46 6.11 4.68
C ALA A 88 2.59 4.76 3.96
N ILE A 89 3.66 4.52 3.21
CA ILE A 89 3.88 3.27 2.45
C ILE A 89 3.79 2.02 3.34
N PRO A 90 4.52 1.88 4.47
CA PRO A 90 4.43 0.69 5.29
C PRO A 90 3.03 0.51 5.89
N VAL A 91 2.36 1.60 6.28
CA VAL A 91 0.97 1.55 6.78
C VAL A 91 0.04 1.03 5.69
N ILE A 92 0.15 1.54 4.46
CA ILE A 92 -0.64 1.08 3.31
C ILE A 92 -0.41 -0.41 3.05
N VAL A 93 0.85 -0.87 3.10
CA VAL A 93 1.19 -2.29 2.93
C VAL A 93 0.56 -3.15 4.02
N ILE A 94 0.68 -2.76 5.30
CA ILE A 94 0.10 -3.52 6.42
C ILE A 94 -1.42 -3.60 6.29
N VAL A 95 -2.09 -2.47 6.01
CA VAL A 95 -3.54 -2.43 5.83
C VAL A 95 -3.96 -3.25 4.61
N SER A 96 -3.18 -3.22 3.52
CA SER A 96 -3.44 -4.03 2.32
C SER A 96 -3.38 -5.52 2.61
N LEU A 97 -2.33 -5.98 3.30
CA LEU A 97 -2.19 -7.38 3.70
C LEU A 97 -3.33 -7.82 4.62
N LEU A 98 -3.74 -6.96 5.55
CA LEU A 98 -4.86 -7.21 6.45
C LEU A 98 -6.18 -7.32 5.69
N PHE A 99 -6.42 -6.43 4.72
CA PHE A 99 -7.63 -6.46 3.89
C PHE A 99 -7.68 -7.71 3.00
N VAL A 100 -6.56 -8.06 2.39
CA VAL A 100 -6.42 -9.31 1.61
C VAL A 100 -6.70 -10.51 2.50
N ALA A 101 -6.11 -10.57 3.71
CA ALA A 101 -6.36 -11.66 4.64
C ALA A 101 -7.85 -11.75 5.03
N LEU A 102 -8.51 -10.63 5.33
CA LEU A 102 -9.91 -10.62 5.73
C LEU A 102 -10.89 -10.96 4.60
N LEU A 103 -10.58 -10.60 3.35
CA LEU A 103 -11.49 -10.85 2.21
C LEU A 103 -11.20 -12.16 1.47
N MET A 104 -9.92 -12.53 1.26
CA MET A 104 -9.59 -13.76 0.55
C MET A 104 -9.77 -15.02 1.41
N THR A 105 -9.42 -14.98 2.70
CA THR A 105 -9.52 -16.17 3.57
C THR A 105 -10.95 -16.73 3.66
N PRO A 106 -12.01 -15.94 3.94
CA PRO A 106 -13.36 -16.49 4.04
C PRO A 106 -13.91 -16.93 2.69
N THR A 107 -13.59 -16.22 1.60
CA THR A 107 -14.08 -16.56 0.25
C THR A 107 -13.46 -17.87 -0.26
N MET A 108 -12.18 -18.10 0.02
CA MET A 108 -11.51 -19.35 -0.27
C MET A 108 -12.08 -20.51 0.57
N VAL A 109 -12.35 -20.29 1.86
CA VAL A 109 -12.98 -21.29 2.74
C VAL A 109 -14.40 -21.64 2.28
N ALA A 110 -15.20 -20.65 1.88
CA ALA A 110 -16.55 -20.87 1.35
C ALA A 110 -16.53 -21.68 0.04
N LEU A 111 -15.60 -21.39 -0.88
CA LEU A 111 -15.42 -22.14 -2.12
C LEU A 111 -15.02 -23.60 -1.89
N VAL A 112 -14.24 -23.88 -0.84
CA VAL A 112 -13.89 -25.26 -0.45
C VAL A 112 -15.09 -25.96 0.19
N ALA A 113 -15.86 -25.27 1.04
CA ALA A 113 -17.06 -25.81 1.67
C ALA A 113 -18.11 -26.24 0.63
N GLU A 114 -18.46 -25.37 -0.32
CA GLU A 114 -19.40 -25.67 -1.42
C GLU A 114 -18.96 -26.87 -2.29
N ARG A 115 -17.64 -27.09 -2.44
CA ARG A 115 -17.12 -28.20 -3.25
C ARG A 115 -16.94 -29.51 -2.49
N ARG A 116 -16.73 -29.47 -1.16
CA ARG A 116 -16.55 -30.67 -0.33
C ARG A 116 -17.86 -31.21 0.24
N PHE A 117 -18.86 -30.36 0.45
CA PHE A 117 -20.15 -30.73 1.03
C PHE A 117 -21.27 -30.04 0.22
N PRO A 118 -21.79 -30.66 -0.85
CA PRO A 118 -22.93 -30.14 -1.61
C PRO A 118 -24.24 -30.20 -0.81
#